data_AF-A0A6C0FJ38-F1
#
_entry.id   AF-A0A6C0FJ38-F1
#
_cell.length_a   1.000
_cell.length_b   1.000
_cell.length_c   1.000
_cell.angle_alpha   90.00
_cell.angle_beta   90.00
_cell.angle_gamma   90.00
#
_symmetry.space_group_name_H-M   'P 1'
#
loop_
_entity.id
_entity.type
_entity.pdbx_description
1 polymer ?
#
loop_
_entity_poly.entity_id
_entity_poly.type
_entity_poly.pdbx_seq_one_letter_code
_entity_poly.pdbx_strand_id
1 'polypeptide(L)'
;MTKVGLDFGKTIALIEEDKPFDNAFEVIKMIVNKYTSDNVFIVSKARQETSQFILSWLDRHNFYNLTGFSRENIYFVKDYADKRTIVDRLKINIFVDDSIKIVRALHSSENIEKIIWFEGGDPKLLKEIPKQYRNKIVIFKKWNKLYKTFCKN
;
A
#
# COMPACT_ATOMS: atom_id res chain seq x y z
N MET A 1 13.88 5.42 10.27
CA MET A 1 13.72 4.12 9.58
C MET A 1 12.49 4.21 8.70
N THR A 2 12.58 3.79 7.44
CA THR A 2 11.48 3.93 6.47
C THR A 2 10.31 3.03 6.84
N LYS A 3 9.09 3.58 6.80
CA LYS A 3 7.84 2.87 7.01
C LYS A 3 7.03 2.78 5.72
N VAL A 4 6.45 1.61 5.47
CA VAL A 4 5.75 1.30 4.21
C VAL A 4 4.30 0.94 4.49
N GLY A 5 3.37 1.62 3.84
CA GLY A 5 1.95 1.33 3.87
C GLY A 5 1.48 0.72 2.55
N LEU A 6 0.64 -0.31 2.62
CA LEU A 6 0.09 -1.02 1.48
C LEU A 6 -1.44 -1.03 1.59
N ASP A 7 -2.14 -0.76 0.50
CA ASP A 7 -3.54 -1.18 0.40
C ASP A 7 -3.66 -2.68 0.12
N PHE A 8 -4.84 -3.23 0.35
CA PHE A 8 -5.11 -4.65 0.12
C PHE A 8 -5.77 -4.90 -1.24
N GLY A 9 -7.00 -4.40 -1.44
CA GLY A 9 -7.80 -4.70 -2.64
C GLY A 9 -7.19 -4.06 -3.89
N LYS A 10 -7.13 -4.78 -5.02
CA LYS A 10 -6.54 -4.28 -6.28
C LYS A 10 -5.07 -3.83 -6.16
N THR A 11 -4.42 -4.12 -5.04
CA THR A 11 -3.02 -3.78 -4.76
C THR A 11 -2.26 -5.06 -4.39
N ILE A 12 -2.61 -5.70 -3.27
CA ILE A 12 -2.06 -7.02 -2.88
C ILE A 12 -2.86 -8.13 -3.54
N ALA A 13 -4.19 -8.02 -3.54
CA ALA A 13 -5.11 -9.10 -3.93
C ALA A 13 -6.02 -8.73 -5.10
N LEU A 14 -6.18 -9.69 -6.02
CA LEU A 14 -7.27 -9.77 -6.99
C LEU A 14 -8.41 -10.55 -6.33
N ILE A 15 -9.24 -9.85 -5.55
CA ILE A 15 -10.26 -10.46 -4.67
C ILE A 15 -11.24 -11.35 -5.47
N GLU A 16 -11.66 -10.90 -6.65
CA GLU A 16 -12.61 -11.62 -7.51
C GLU A 16 -12.04 -12.93 -8.06
N GLU A 17 -10.73 -12.99 -8.26
CA GLU A 17 -10.01 -14.17 -8.75
C GLU A 17 -9.42 -15.02 -7.62
N ASP A 18 -9.66 -14.59 -6.38
CA ASP A 18 -9.13 -15.22 -5.18
C ASP A 18 -7.61 -15.52 -5.23
N LYS A 19 -6.82 -14.53 -5.65
CA LYS A 19 -5.36 -14.70 -5.76
C LYS A 19 -4.60 -13.40 -5.49
N PRO A 20 -3.33 -13.47 -5.05
CA PRO A 20 -2.48 -12.28 -5.01
C PRO A 20 -2.20 -11.76 -6.43
N PHE A 21 -1.86 -10.47 -6.54
CA PHE A 21 -1.20 -9.98 -7.74
C PHE A 21 0.13 -10.70 -7.95
N ASP A 22 0.52 -10.88 -9.21
CA ASP A 22 1.80 -11.46 -9.58
C ASP A 22 2.97 -10.75 -8.86
N ASN A 23 3.85 -11.55 -8.24
CA ASN A 23 4.99 -11.11 -7.43
C ASN A 23 4.66 -10.26 -6.18
N ALA A 24 3.38 -10.08 -5.80
CA ALA A 24 3.04 -9.27 -4.63
C ALA A 24 3.70 -9.80 -3.35
N PHE A 25 3.52 -11.09 -3.05
CA PHE A 25 4.06 -11.67 -1.82
C PHE A 25 5.60 -11.69 -1.81
N GLU A 26 6.23 -12.00 -2.93
CA GLU A 26 7.70 -11.99 -3.07
C GLU A 26 8.27 -10.60 -2.77
N VAL A 27 7.70 -9.56 -3.37
CA VAL A 27 8.17 -8.19 -3.17
C VAL A 27 7.84 -7.69 -1.77
N ILE A 28 6.68 -8.03 -1.21
CA ILE A 28 6.34 -7.70 0.18
C ILE A 28 7.31 -8.38 1.16
N LYS A 29 7.68 -9.65 0.93
CA LYS A 29 8.71 -10.34 1.72
C LYS A 29 10.03 -9.57 1.70
N MET A 30 10.46 -9.09 0.53
CA MET A 30 11.67 -8.27 0.42
C MET A 30 11.55 -6.94 1.19
N ILE A 31 10.39 -6.29 1.13
CA ILE A 31 10.12 -5.04 1.86
C ILE A 31 10.16 -5.31 3.38
N VAL A 32 9.51 -6.37 3.86
CA VAL A 32 9.55 -6.78 5.27
C VAL A 32 10.96 -7.11 5.72
N ASN A 33 11.73 -7.88 4.94
CA ASN A 33 13.12 -8.18 5.28
C ASN A 33 14.00 -6.93 5.35
N LYS A 34 13.74 -5.93 4.50
CA LYS A 34 14.52 -4.69 4.47
C LYS A 34 14.17 -3.73 5.62
N TYR A 35 12.90 -3.59 5.95
CA TYR A 35 12.45 -2.58 6.92
C TYR A 35 11.98 -3.14 8.25
N THR A 36 11.99 -4.46 8.42
CA THR A 36 11.38 -5.24 9.51
C THR A 36 9.85 -5.24 9.47
N SER A 37 9.23 -6.27 10.05
CA SER A 37 7.78 -6.42 10.14
C SER A 37 7.10 -5.23 10.83
N ASP A 38 7.80 -4.58 11.76
CA ASP A 38 7.27 -3.48 12.58
C ASP A 38 7.10 -2.17 11.79
N ASN A 39 7.68 -2.09 10.59
CA ASN A 39 7.62 -0.90 9.74
C ASN A 39 6.84 -1.13 8.43
N VAL A 40 6.16 -2.26 8.26
CA VAL A 40 5.32 -2.53 7.09
C VAL A 40 3.88 -2.73 7.56
N PHE A 41 2.96 -1.98 6.95
CA PHE A 41 1.57 -1.87 7.37
C PHE A 41 0.61 -2.11 6.21
N ILE A 42 -0.50 -2.79 6.46
CA ILE A 42 -1.66 -2.81 5.59
C ILE A 42 -2.59 -1.73 6.13
N VAL A 43 -2.97 -0.78 5.29
CA VAL A 43 -3.96 0.24 5.60
C VAL A 43 -5.00 0.20 4.50
N SER A 44 -6.14 -0.45 4.76
CA SER A 44 -7.15 -0.71 3.74
C SER A 44 -8.52 -0.16 4.10
N LYS A 45 -9.26 0.27 3.07
CA LYS A 45 -10.65 0.68 3.24
C LYS A 45 -11.51 -0.57 3.31
N ALA A 46 -12.08 -0.85 4.48
CA ALA A 46 -12.94 -2.00 4.68
C ALA A 46 -13.98 -1.73 5.77
N ARG A 47 -15.23 -2.15 5.54
CA ARG A 47 -16.26 -2.23 6.58
C ARG A 47 -16.12 -3.57 7.32
N GLN A 48 -16.90 -3.77 8.39
CA GLN A 48 -16.77 -4.92 9.29
C GLN A 48 -16.70 -6.28 8.56
N GLU A 49 -17.68 -6.60 7.72
CA GLU A 49 -17.67 -7.86 6.95
C GLU A 49 -16.46 -7.97 6.01
N THR A 50 -16.16 -6.90 5.28
CA THR A 50 -14.99 -6.86 4.38
C THR A 50 -13.68 -7.03 5.14
N SER A 51 -13.56 -6.48 6.35
CA SER A 51 -12.34 -6.61 7.16
C SER A 51 -12.12 -8.06 7.61
N GLN A 52 -13.17 -8.75 8.02
CA GLN A 52 -13.11 -10.18 8.36
C GLN A 52 -12.75 -11.03 7.15
N PHE A 53 -13.31 -10.70 5.98
CA PHE A 53 -12.93 -11.35 4.73
C PHE A 53 -11.44 -11.14 4.42
N ILE A 54 -10.92 -9.92 4.53
CA ILE A 54 -9.51 -9.62 4.26
C ILE A 54 -8.60 -10.43 5.19
N LEU A 55 -8.89 -10.46 6.49
CA LEU A 55 -8.11 -11.24 7.46
C LEU A 55 -8.13 -12.74 7.11
N SER A 56 -9.31 -13.29 6.83
CA SER A 56 -9.47 -14.69 6.42
C SER A 56 -8.74 -15.00 5.12
N TRP A 57 -8.73 -14.05 4.18
CA TRP A 57 -7.99 -14.15 2.93
C TRP A 57 -6.48 -14.22 3.16
N LEU A 58 -5.94 -13.33 4.01
CA LEU A 58 -4.52 -13.34 4.36
C LEU A 58 -4.11 -14.66 5.01
N ASP A 59 -4.95 -15.21 5.88
CA ASP A 59 -4.73 -16.49 6.55
C ASP A 59 -4.67 -17.67 5.58
N ARG A 60 -5.72 -17.85 4.76
CA ARG A 60 -5.81 -19.00 3.87
C ARG A 60 -4.83 -18.97 2.71
N HIS A 61 -4.35 -17.79 2.32
CA HIS A 61 -3.26 -17.62 1.36
C HIS A 61 -1.87 -17.70 2.00
N ASN A 62 -1.79 -18.05 3.29
CA ASN A 62 -0.53 -18.20 4.04
C ASN A 62 0.35 -16.93 4.00
N PHE A 63 -0.26 -15.75 3.87
CA PHE A 63 0.41 -14.48 3.60
C PHE A 63 1.50 -14.18 4.64
N TYR A 64 1.16 -14.31 5.92
CA TYR A 64 2.05 -13.98 7.03
C TYR A 64 3.34 -14.83 7.01
N ASN A 65 3.22 -16.14 6.79
CA ASN A 65 4.36 -17.04 6.76
C ASN A 65 5.21 -16.85 5.50
N LEU A 66 4.57 -16.58 4.36
CA LEU A 66 5.28 -16.37 3.09
C LEU A 66 6.04 -15.04 3.06
N THR A 67 5.53 -14.01 3.76
CA THR A 67 6.07 -12.65 3.70
C THR A 67 6.82 -12.19 4.95
N GLY A 68 6.60 -12.84 6.11
CA GLY A 68 7.07 -12.36 7.41
C GLY A 68 6.30 -11.17 7.97
N PHE A 69 5.16 -10.82 7.35
CA PHE A 69 4.37 -9.66 7.73
C PHE A 69 3.71 -9.82 9.12
N SER A 70 3.64 -8.74 9.91
CA SER A 70 3.01 -8.77 11.24
C SER A 70 1.48 -8.67 11.16
N ARG A 71 0.78 -9.59 11.83
CA ARG A 71 -0.69 -9.57 11.95
C ARG A 71 -1.21 -8.29 12.63
N GLU A 72 -0.41 -7.72 13.54
CA GLU A 72 -0.78 -6.52 14.31
C GLU A 72 -0.69 -5.23 13.48
N ASN A 73 -0.07 -5.28 12.31
CA ASN A 73 0.14 -4.12 11.44
C ASN A 73 -0.92 -4.00 10.34
N ILE A 74 -2.16 -4.34 10.66
CA ILE A 74 -3.32 -4.25 9.76
C ILE A 74 -4.32 -3.25 10.32
N TYR A 75 -4.59 -2.20 9.56
CA TYR A 75 -5.48 -1.11 9.93
C TYR A 75 -6.59 -0.97 8.89
N PHE A 76 -7.84 -1.00 9.36
CA PHE A 76 -9.01 -0.78 8.52
C PHE A 76 -9.60 0.61 8.75
N VAL A 77 -10.01 1.25 7.66
CA VAL A 77 -10.69 2.54 7.68
C VAL A 77 -12.01 2.48 6.92
N LYS A 78 -12.94 3.39 7.24
CA LYS A 78 -14.26 3.43 6.58
C LYS A 78 -14.19 4.14 5.23
N ASP A 79 -13.41 5.21 5.13
CA ASP A 79 -13.26 6.01 3.91
C ASP A 79 -11.81 6.21 3.48
N TYR A 80 -11.60 6.55 2.20
CA TYR A 80 -10.26 6.76 1.64
C TYR A 80 -9.51 7.90 2.34
N ALA A 81 -10.22 8.96 2.73
CA ALA A 81 -9.63 10.11 3.43
C ALA A 81 -9.07 9.71 4.79
N ASP A 82 -9.71 8.78 5.50
CA ASP A 82 -9.30 8.32 6.82
C ASP A 82 -7.95 7.58 6.82
N LYS A 83 -7.51 7.05 5.67
CA LYS A 83 -6.17 6.47 5.54
C LYS A 83 -5.10 7.50 5.90
N ARG A 84 -5.34 8.78 5.63
CA ARG A 84 -4.41 9.88 5.96
C ARG A 84 -4.11 9.92 7.45
N THR A 85 -5.12 9.79 8.30
CA THR A 85 -4.95 9.78 9.76
C THR A 85 -4.05 8.63 10.22
N ILE A 86 -4.24 7.44 9.65
CA ILE A 86 -3.40 6.28 9.95
C ILE A 86 -1.96 6.49 9.45
N VAL A 87 -1.81 6.95 8.21
CA VAL A 87 -0.52 7.24 7.58
C VAL A 87 0.28 8.25 8.40
N ASP A 88 -0.35 9.33 8.83
CA ASP A 88 0.31 10.37 9.63
C ASP A 88 0.64 9.88 11.04
N ARG A 89 -0.30 9.19 11.71
CA ARG A 89 -0.09 8.62 13.04
C ARG A 89 1.09 7.63 13.07
N LEU A 90 1.16 6.76 12.07
CA LEU A 90 2.23 5.76 11.95
C LEU A 90 3.51 6.35 11.37
N LYS A 91 3.48 7.57 10.81
CA LYS A 91 4.56 8.22 10.08
C LYS A 91 5.05 7.40 8.89
N ILE A 92 4.12 6.91 8.07
CA ILE A 92 4.43 6.12 6.87
C ILE A 92 5.11 7.03 5.83
N ASN A 93 6.21 6.55 5.24
CA ASN A 93 7.02 7.29 4.27
C ASN A 93 6.66 6.93 2.82
N ILE A 94 6.38 5.65 2.57
CA ILE A 94 6.04 5.14 1.23
C ILE A 94 4.66 4.48 1.31
N PHE A 95 3.72 4.88 0.45
CA PHE A 95 2.38 4.29 0.40
C PHE A 95 2.05 3.73 -0.98
N VAL A 96 1.55 2.50 -1.05
CA VAL A 96 1.16 1.81 -2.30
C VAL A 96 -0.35 1.61 -2.32
N ASP A 97 -1.02 2.13 -3.35
CA ASP A 97 -2.48 2.05 -3.50
C ASP A 97 -2.87 2.19 -4.98
N ASP A 98 -3.94 1.54 -5.41
CA ASP A 98 -4.43 1.61 -6.79
C ASP A 98 -5.28 2.87 -7.06
N SER A 99 -5.69 3.59 -6.01
CA SER A 99 -6.66 4.67 -6.12
C SER A 99 -6.04 6.05 -6.21
N ILE A 100 -6.45 6.82 -7.23
CA ILE A 100 -6.18 8.27 -7.31
C ILE A 100 -6.72 9.03 -6.08
N LYS A 101 -7.76 8.50 -5.41
CA LYS A 101 -8.30 9.13 -4.19
C LYS A 101 -7.27 9.14 -3.06
N ILE A 102 -6.41 8.13 -2.99
CA ILE A 102 -5.32 8.08 -2.01
C ILE A 102 -4.18 9.00 -2.39
N VAL A 103 -3.85 9.13 -3.67
CA VAL A 103 -2.94 10.17 -4.13
C VAL A 103 -3.45 11.56 -3.70
N ARG A 104 -4.74 11.85 -3.91
CA ARG A 104 -5.39 13.11 -3.48
C ARG A 104 -5.38 13.28 -1.95
N ALA A 105 -5.55 12.21 -1.17
CA ALA A 105 -5.56 12.30 0.30
C ALA A 105 -4.15 12.46 0.92
N LEU A 106 -3.13 11.87 0.29
CA LEU A 106 -1.80 11.75 0.87
C LEU A 106 -0.75 12.70 0.29
N HIS A 107 -1.01 13.41 -0.81
CA HIS A 107 0.03 14.24 -1.47
C HIS A 107 0.65 15.30 -0.55
N SER A 108 -0.12 15.84 0.40
CA SER A 108 0.33 16.81 1.40
C SER A 108 0.75 16.15 2.74
N SER A 109 0.89 14.83 2.75
CA SER A 109 1.72 14.02 3.65
C SER A 109 2.99 14.73 4.09
N GLU A 110 3.13 15.11 5.37
CA GLU A 110 4.43 15.58 5.87
C GLU A 110 5.46 14.44 5.81
N ASN A 111 5.07 13.26 6.29
CA ASN A 111 5.96 12.09 6.36
C ASN A 111 6.07 11.34 5.02
N ILE A 112 5.09 11.49 4.13
CA ILE A 112 5.10 10.82 2.83
C ILE A 112 6.20 11.40 1.93
N GLU A 113 7.14 10.53 1.59
CA GLU A 113 8.19 10.75 0.61
C GLU A 113 7.79 10.24 -0.77
N LYS A 114 7.00 9.15 -0.81
CA LYS A 114 6.57 8.53 -2.07
C LYS A 114 5.17 7.95 -2.00
N ILE A 115 4.36 8.23 -3.01
CA ILE A 115 3.08 7.56 -3.27
C ILE A 115 3.26 6.75 -4.54
N ILE A 116 3.09 5.44 -4.43
CA ILE A 116 3.07 4.53 -5.55
C ILE A 116 1.60 4.33 -5.95
N TRP A 117 1.20 5.00 -7.02
CA TRP A 117 -0.11 4.79 -7.62
C TRP A 117 -0.05 3.52 -8.47
N PHE A 118 -0.45 2.39 -7.88
CA PHE A 118 -0.35 1.06 -8.46
C PHE A 118 -1.40 0.86 -9.57
N GLU A 119 -1.05 0.09 -10.60
CA GLU A 119 -1.73 -0.01 -11.90
C GLU A 119 -1.80 1.30 -12.70
N GLY A 120 -1.95 2.44 -12.04
CA GLY A 120 -2.01 3.76 -12.65
C GLY A 120 -3.21 3.88 -13.58
N GLY A 121 -4.26 4.56 -13.11
CA GLY A 121 -5.39 4.95 -13.95
C GLY A 121 -4.98 5.97 -15.02
N ASP A 122 -5.89 6.85 -15.45
CA ASP A 122 -5.53 7.90 -16.41
C ASP A 122 -4.47 8.84 -15.83
N PRO A 123 -3.23 8.89 -16.36
CA PRO A 123 -2.18 9.76 -15.85
C PRO A 123 -2.52 11.25 -15.92
N LYS A 124 -3.50 11.65 -16.75
CA LYS A 124 -3.99 13.03 -16.80
C LYS A 124 -4.58 13.48 -15.47
N LEU A 125 -5.08 12.57 -14.63
CA LEU A 125 -5.59 12.88 -13.29
C LEU A 125 -4.52 13.47 -12.36
N LEU A 126 -3.22 13.22 -12.63
CA LEU A 126 -2.14 13.85 -11.87
C LEU A 126 -2.09 15.37 -12.06
N LYS A 127 -2.73 15.91 -13.12
CA LYS A 127 -2.85 17.37 -13.32
C LYS A 127 -3.68 18.05 -12.23
N GLU A 128 -4.52 17.31 -11.52
CA GLU A 128 -5.30 17.83 -10.39
C GLU A 128 -4.48 17.95 -9.10
N ILE A 129 -3.38 17.19 -8.99
CA ILE A 129 -2.49 17.28 -7.83
C ILE A 129 -1.65 18.56 -7.97
N PRO A 130 -1.45 19.37 -6.90
CA PRO A 130 -0.60 20.55 -6.97
C PRO A 130 0.83 20.19 -7.42
N LYS A 131 1.40 21.01 -8.33
CA LYS A 131 2.65 20.71 -9.05
C LYS A 131 3.80 20.35 -8.11
N GLN A 132 3.88 21.01 -6.95
CA GLN A 132 4.94 20.80 -5.94
C GLN A 132 4.92 19.42 -5.29
N TYR A 133 3.81 18.66 -5.36
CA TYR A 133 3.72 17.32 -4.78
C TYR A 133 3.85 16.20 -5.81
N ARG A 134 3.81 16.51 -7.12
CA ARG A 134 3.79 15.49 -8.19
C ARG A 134 5.06 14.66 -8.26
N ASN A 135 6.20 15.22 -7.83
CA ASN A 135 7.50 14.53 -7.77
C ASN A 135 7.51 13.37 -6.75
N LYS A 136 6.61 13.38 -5.76
CA LYS A 136 6.44 12.27 -4.82
C LYS A 136 5.66 11.10 -5.41
N ILE A 137 5.01 11.26 -6.57
CA ILE A 137 4.10 10.26 -7.12
C ILE A 137 4.81 9.48 -8.22
N VAL A 138 4.79 8.15 -8.12
CA VAL A 138 5.29 7.24 -9.15
C VAL A 138 4.20 6.24 -9.51
N ILE A 139 4.21 5.80 -10.76
CA ILE A 139 3.24 4.82 -11.26
C ILE A 139 3.97 3.51 -11.57
N PHE A 140 3.44 2.41 -11.05
CA PHE A 140 3.90 1.06 -11.36
C PHE A 140 2.71 0.16 -11.63
N LYS A 141 2.80 -0.67 -12.67
CA LYS A 141 1.76 -1.65 -13.03
C LYS A 141 2.06 -3.09 -12.62
N LYS A 142 3.24 -3.33 -12.05
CA LYS A 142 3.69 -4.67 -11.68
C LYS A 142 4.54 -4.59 -10.42
N TRP A 143 4.30 -5.49 -9.47
CA TRP A 143 5.07 -5.57 -8.22
C TRP A 143 6.57 -5.76 -8.49
N ASN A 144 6.91 -6.60 -9.46
CA ASN A 144 8.29 -6.81 -9.90
C ASN A 144 8.93 -5.59 -10.61
N LYS A 145 8.26 -4.45 -10.73
CA LYS A 145 8.91 -3.17 -11.10
C LYS A 145 8.98 -2.22 -9.90
N LEU A 146 8.00 -2.30 -9.02
CA LEU A 146 7.89 -1.52 -7.80
C LEU A 146 9.05 -1.78 -6.83
N TYR A 147 9.62 -3.01 -6.79
CA TYR A 147 10.78 -3.35 -5.95
C TYR A 147 11.96 -2.37 -6.11
N LYS A 148 12.15 -1.79 -7.32
CA LYS A 148 13.20 -0.80 -7.60
C LYS A 148 13.13 0.45 -6.72
N THR A 149 11.94 0.76 -6.21
CA THR A 149 11.73 1.87 -5.27
C THR A 149 12.36 1.58 -3.92
N PHE A 150 12.43 0.30 -3.53
CA PHE A 150 12.92 -0.14 -2.22
C PHE A 150 14.38 -0.60 -2.26
N CYS A 151 14.97 -0.81 -3.46
CA CYS A 151 16.37 -1.18 -3.61
C CYS A 151 17.35 -0.01 -3.72
N LYS A 152 16.87 1.23 -3.87
CA LYS A 152 17.75 2.40 -3.87
C LYS A 152 18.16 2.73 -2.44
N ASN A 153 19.46 2.90 -2.23
CA ASN A 153 20.07 3.31 -0.96
C ASN A 153 19.96 4.82 -0.78
#